data_AF-A0A7J2SQP2-F1
#
_entry.id   AF-A0A7J2SQP2-F1
#
_cell.length_a   1.000
_cell.length_b   1.000
_cell.length_c   1.000
_cell.angle_alpha   90.00
_cell.angle_beta   90.00
_cell.angle_gamma   90.00
#
_symmetry.space_group_name_H-M   'P 1'
#
loop_
_entity.id
_entity.type
_entity.pdbx_description
1 polymer ?
#
loop_
_entity_poly.entity_id
_entity_poly.type
_entity_poly.pdbx_seq_one_letter_code
_entity_poly.pdbx_strand_id
1 'polypeptide(L)'
;RKKLVGRDLNEQQLLSLLKKYEKVKLILSPIGAQGFILGRGNPQLSPAVIRKIGVDNIIVVATPSKLASTPLLRVDTGDRELDKLFATKEQMLVIIGYRLMRVAKLQTNNL
;
A
#
# COMPACT_ATOMS: atom_id res chain seq x y z
N ARG A 1 -12.12 -19.83 -12.47
CA ARG A 1 -12.03 -18.43 -13.00
C ARG A 1 -11.92 -17.47 -11.83
N LYS A 2 -11.11 -16.41 -11.92
CA LYS A 2 -11.13 -15.32 -10.94
C LYS A 2 -12.45 -14.53 -11.11
N LYS A 3 -13.14 -14.21 -10.02
CA LYS A 3 -14.41 -13.47 -10.02
C LYS A 3 -14.25 -12.20 -9.18
N LEU A 4 -14.76 -11.07 -9.68
CA LEU A 4 -14.88 -9.84 -8.89
C LEU A 4 -15.92 -10.05 -7.78
N VAL A 5 -15.52 -9.86 -6.53
CA VAL A 5 -16.39 -10.06 -5.35
C VAL A 5 -16.94 -8.76 -4.77
N GLY A 6 -16.47 -7.61 -5.25
CA GLY A 6 -16.93 -6.29 -4.87
C GLY A 6 -16.20 -5.18 -5.63
N ARG A 7 -16.82 -4.01 -5.75
CA ARG A 7 -16.29 -2.81 -6.41
C ARG A 7 -16.70 -1.61 -5.56
N ASP A 8 -15.81 -0.62 -5.46
CA ASP A 8 -16.08 0.62 -4.72
C ASP A 8 -16.56 0.35 -3.27
N LEU A 9 -15.79 -0.48 -2.57
CA LEU A 9 -16.16 -0.96 -1.25
C LEU A 9 -15.73 0.04 -0.18
N ASN A 10 -16.64 0.30 0.76
CA ASN A 10 -16.30 1.04 1.97
C ASN A 10 -15.55 0.17 2.99
N GLU A 11 -15.12 0.79 4.10
CA GLU A 11 -14.36 0.12 5.15
C GLU A 11 -15.07 -1.13 5.69
N GLN A 12 -16.35 -1.04 6.06
CA GLN A 12 -17.09 -2.15 6.67
C GLN A 12 -17.20 -3.34 5.71
N GLN A 13 -17.41 -3.07 4.42
CA GLN A 13 -17.45 -4.09 3.39
C GLN A 13 -16.08 -4.74 3.19
N LEU A 14 -14.99 -3.96 3.16
CA LEU A 14 -13.64 -4.49 3.09
C LEU A 14 -13.34 -5.38 4.29
N LEU A 15 -13.59 -4.92 5.52
CA LEU A 15 -13.38 -5.70 6.73
C LEU A 15 -14.20 -7.00 6.74
N SER A 16 -15.42 -6.98 6.20
CA SER A 16 -16.24 -8.19 6.06
C SER A 16 -15.63 -9.20 5.09
N LEU A 17 -15.08 -8.74 3.96
CA LEU A 17 -14.35 -9.61 3.04
C LEU A 17 -13.07 -10.16 3.67
N LEU A 18 -12.33 -9.35 4.43
CA LEU A 18 -11.11 -9.76 5.14
C LEU A 18 -11.38 -10.74 6.31
N LYS A 19 -12.62 -10.86 6.77
CA LYS A 19 -13.04 -11.94 7.70
C LYS A 19 -13.30 -13.25 6.96
N LYS A 20 -13.79 -13.17 5.72
CA LYS A 20 -14.14 -14.33 4.89
C LYS A 20 -12.92 -14.95 4.21
N TYR A 21 -11.94 -14.14 3.82
CA TYR A 21 -10.76 -14.58 3.08
C TYR A 21 -9.50 -14.36 3.92
N GLU A 22 -8.79 -15.44 4.25
CA GLU A 22 -7.58 -15.36 5.09
C GLU A 22 -6.33 -14.95 4.31
N LYS A 23 -6.22 -15.32 3.04
CA LYS A 23 -5.07 -15.02 2.19
C LYS A 23 -5.35 -13.80 1.33
N VAL A 24 -4.81 -12.66 1.72
CA VAL A 24 -5.06 -11.37 1.07
C VAL A 24 -3.75 -10.70 0.68
N LYS A 25 -3.72 -10.08 -0.49
CA LYS A 25 -2.65 -9.18 -0.93
C LYS A 25 -3.27 -7.85 -1.31
N LEU A 26 -2.62 -6.77 -0.91
CA LEU A 26 -2.98 -5.41 -1.30
C LEU A 26 -2.02 -4.93 -2.38
N ILE A 27 -2.53 -4.60 -3.56
CA ILE A 27 -1.72 -4.13 -4.68
C ILE A 27 -1.95 -2.63 -4.84
N LEU A 28 -0.89 -1.84 -4.72
CA LEU A 28 -0.93 -0.38 -4.76
C LEU A 28 0.06 0.17 -5.78
N SER A 29 -0.22 1.37 -6.28
CA SER A 29 0.76 2.15 -7.03
C SER A 29 0.97 3.51 -6.38
N PRO A 30 2.16 4.12 -6.49
CA PRO A 30 2.38 5.48 -5.99
C PRO A 30 1.35 6.47 -6.57
N ILE A 31 0.86 7.38 -5.74
CA ILE A 31 -0.19 8.36 -6.03
C ILE A 31 0.48 9.70 -6.33
N GLY A 32 0.15 10.27 -7.50
CA GLY A 32 0.75 11.51 -7.97
C GLY A 32 2.28 11.46 -8.13
N ALA A 33 2.91 12.63 -8.15
CA ALA A 33 4.36 12.80 -8.33
C ALA A 33 5.13 12.83 -6.99
N GLN A 34 4.48 12.58 -5.86
CA GLN A 34 5.10 12.69 -4.52
C GLN A 34 5.49 11.33 -3.92
N GLY A 35 5.04 10.22 -4.53
CA GLY A 35 5.42 8.88 -4.10
C GLY A 35 4.56 8.26 -3.00
N PHE A 36 3.44 8.87 -2.60
CA PHE A 36 2.54 8.29 -1.59
C PHE A 36 1.92 6.98 -2.09
N ILE A 37 2.12 5.87 -1.38
CA ILE A 37 1.43 4.61 -1.69
C ILE A 37 0.19 4.41 -0.82
N LEU A 38 0.16 5.03 0.35
CA LEU A 38 -0.97 5.06 1.28
C LEU A 38 -1.05 6.45 1.89
N GLY A 39 -2.28 6.97 2.01
CA GLY A 39 -2.54 8.23 2.69
C GLY A 39 -2.61 9.48 1.81
N ARG A 40 -2.54 10.63 2.50
CA ARG A 40 -2.67 12.02 2.05
C ARG A 40 -4.05 12.44 1.54
N GLY A 41 -4.65 13.43 2.20
CA GLY A 41 -5.90 14.08 1.80
C GLY A 41 -7.13 13.21 2.09
N ASN A 42 -7.47 12.30 1.17
CA ASN A 42 -8.65 11.43 1.26
C ASN A 42 -8.23 9.95 1.28
N PRO A 43 -7.83 9.41 2.45
CA PRO A 43 -7.35 8.03 2.56
C PRO A 43 -8.44 7.03 2.16
N GLN A 44 -8.16 6.21 1.15
CA GLN A 44 -9.09 5.19 0.64
C GLN A 44 -9.15 3.93 1.53
N LEU A 45 -8.14 3.71 2.36
CA LEU A 45 -8.03 2.56 3.26
C LEU A 45 -7.77 3.05 4.67
N SER A 46 -8.55 2.55 5.62
CA SER A 46 -8.36 2.85 7.02
C SER A 46 -7.20 2.06 7.64
N PRO A 47 -6.64 2.52 8.77
CA PRO A 47 -5.65 1.76 9.54
C PRO A 47 -6.14 0.35 9.90
N ALA A 48 -7.43 0.18 10.22
CA ALA A 48 -8.00 -1.12 10.58
C ALA A 48 -7.93 -2.12 9.40
N VAL A 49 -8.24 -1.67 8.19
CA VAL A 49 -8.13 -2.47 6.96
C VAL A 49 -6.67 -2.83 6.69
N ILE A 50 -5.76 -1.87 6.77
CA ILE A 50 -4.33 -2.09 6.50
C ILE A 50 -3.73 -3.08 7.51
N ARG A 51 -4.04 -2.94 8.81
CA ARG A 51 -3.59 -3.87 9.86
C ARG A 51 -4.09 -5.29 9.62
N LYS A 52 -5.37 -5.43 9.22
CA LYS A 52 -5.96 -6.75 8.95
C LYS A 52 -5.31 -7.44 7.75
N ILE A 53 -4.89 -6.67 6.74
CA ILE A 53 -4.13 -7.19 5.59
C ILE A 53 -2.69 -7.50 6.00
N GLY A 54 -2.05 -6.63 6.79
CA GLY A 54 -0.65 -6.73 7.21
C GLY A 54 0.30 -6.09 6.19
N VAL A 55 1.31 -5.37 6.69
CA VAL A 55 2.26 -4.60 5.86
C VAL A 55 3.04 -5.50 4.89
N ASP A 56 3.38 -6.73 5.30
CA ASP A 56 4.07 -7.72 4.48
C ASP A 56 3.24 -8.29 3.32
N ASN A 57 1.93 -8.00 3.30
CA ASN A 57 1.03 -8.39 2.23
C ASN A 57 0.79 -7.29 1.20
N ILE A 58 1.51 -6.17 1.32
CA ILE A 58 1.44 -5.06 0.38
C ILE A 58 2.44 -5.27 -0.75
N ILE A 59 1.96 -5.17 -1.98
CA ILE A 59 2.74 -5.23 -3.20
C ILE A 59 2.64 -3.87 -3.88
N VAL A 60 3.78 -3.22 -4.07
CA VAL A 60 3.83 -1.94 -4.79
C VAL A 60 4.16 -2.22 -6.25
N VAL A 61 3.39 -1.61 -7.16
CA VAL A 61 3.59 -1.68 -8.61
C VAL A 61 3.74 -0.26 -9.16
N ALA A 62 4.69 -0.05 -10.06
CA ALA A 62 4.88 1.24 -10.71
C ALA A 62 5.55 1.06 -12.07
N THR A 63 5.37 1.99 -12.99
CA THR A 63 6.18 1.99 -14.22
C THR A 63 7.61 2.45 -13.88
N PRO A 64 8.63 2.05 -14.66
CA PRO A 64 9.99 2.55 -14.48
C PRO A 64 10.06 4.08 -14.48
N SER A 65 9.34 4.74 -15.38
CA SER A 65 9.27 6.20 -15.48
C SER A 65 8.66 6.84 -14.23
N LYS A 66 7.66 6.21 -13.62
CA LYS A 66 7.03 6.72 -12.40
C LYS A 66 7.96 6.63 -11.20
N LEU A 67 8.70 5.52 -11.04
CA LEU A 67 9.72 5.45 -9.98
C LEU A 67 10.90 6.38 -10.22
N ALA A 68 11.27 6.66 -11.46
CA ALA A 68 12.33 7.61 -11.76
C ALA A 68 11.98 9.02 -11.25
N SER A 69 10.72 9.44 -11.33
CA SER A 69 10.24 10.72 -10.78
C SER A 69 9.82 10.64 -9.31
N THR A 70 9.50 9.46 -8.78
CA THR A 70 9.16 9.24 -7.37
C THR A 70 10.07 8.17 -6.73
N PRO A 71 11.37 8.47 -6.50
CA PRO A 71 12.32 7.49 -5.98
C PRO A 71 12.05 7.09 -4.52
N LEU A 72 11.24 7.89 -3.81
CA LEU A 72 10.86 7.68 -2.42
C LEU A 72 9.38 7.29 -2.34
N LEU A 73 9.09 6.16 -1.72
CA LEU A 73 7.73 5.79 -1.35
C LEU A 73 7.36 6.47 -0.05
N ARG A 74 6.16 7.02 0.02
CA ARG A 74 5.64 7.69 1.22
C ARG A 74 4.42 6.99 1.77
N VAL A 75 4.33 6.94 3.09
CA VAL A 75 3.16 6.42 3.81
C VAL A 75 2.77 7.41 4.89
N ASP A 76 1.48 7.69 4.95
CA ASP A 76 0.85 8.48 6.00
C ASP A 76 -0.53 7.88 6.28
N THR A 77 -0.61 6.97 7.23
CA THR A 77 -1.86 6.26 7.53
C THR A 77 -2.79 7.03 8.48
N GLY A 78 -2.31 8.15 9.05
CA GLY A 78 -3.00 8.84 10.14
C GLY A 78 -3.00 8.08 11.47
N ASP A 79 -2.34 6.91 11.54
CA ASP A 79 -2.16 6.11 12.74
C ASP A 79 -0.67 5.96 13.02
N ARG A 80 -0.21 6.55 14.13
CA ARG A 80 1.20 6.60 14.51
C ARG A 80 1.84 5.23 14.69
N GLU A 81 1.11 4.26 15.23
CA GLU A 81 1.65 2.91 15.45
C GLU A 81 1.76 2.13 14.15
N LEU A 82 0.82 2.35 13.22
CA LEU A 82 0.90 1.78 11.89
C LEU A 82 2.03 2.43 11.08
N ASP A 83 2.19 3.75 11.16
CA ASP A 83 3.30 4.44 10.49
C ASP A 83 4.66 3.99 11.02
N LYS A 84 4.80 3.77 12.33
CA LYS A 84 6.02 3.14 12.90
C LYS A 84 6.27 1.75 12.30
N LEU A 85 5.23 0.93 12.13
CA LEU A 85 5.37 -0.40 11.52
C LEU A 85 5.83 -0.31 10.06
N PHE A 86 5.42 0.71 9.32
CA PHE A 86 5.96 0.97 7.99
C PHE A 86 7.42 1.42 8.07
N ALA A 87 7.76 2.29 9.00
CA ALA A 87 9.12 2.80 9.14
C ALA A 87 10.16 1.70 9.41
N THR A 88 9.81 0.66 10.17
CA THR A 88 10.71 -0.48 10.41
C THR A 88 11.07 -1.27 9.15
N LYS A 89 10.35 -1.09 8.04
CA LYS A 89 10.67 -1.73 6.77
C LYS A 89 11.81 -1.04 6.03
N GLU A 90 12.01 0.27 6.24
CA GLU A 90 12.98 1.18 5.57
C GLU A 90 12.89 1.29 4.04
N GLN A 91 12.46 0.23 3.36
CA GLN A 91 12.39 0.06 1.92
C GLN A 91 11.34 -0.97 1.54
N MET A 92 10.85 -0.91 0.30
CA MET A 92 9.94 -1.91 -0.25
C MET A 92 10.36 -2.31 -1.66
N LEU A 93 10.05 -3.55 -2.03
CA LEU A 93 10.18 -4.01 -3.41
C LEU A 93 9.01 -3.48 -4.24
N VAL A 94 9.35 -2.85 -5.36
CA VAL A 94 8.40 -2.36 -6.35
C VAL A 94 8.52 -3.19 -7.61
N ILE A 95 7.42 -3.80 -8.04
CA ILE A 95 7.36 -4.50 -9.33
C ILE A 95 7.25 -3.43 -10.42
N ILE A 96 8.20 -3.46 -11.36
CA ILE A 96 8.29 -2.46 -12.44
C ILE A 96 8.05 -3.02 -13.85
N GLY A 97 7.88 -4.33 -13.96
CA GLY A 97 7.67 -5.02 -15.22
C GLY A 97 7.68 -6.53 -15.04
N TYR A 98 7.69 -7.26 -16.15
CA TYR A 98 7.74 -8.72 -16.10
C TYR A 98 9.08 -9.19 -15.53
N ARG A 99 9.04 -9.85 -14.36
CA ARG A 99 10.23 -10.33 -13.63
C ARG A 99 11.24 -9.23 -13.27
N LEU A 100 10.81 -7.97 -13.25
CA LEU A 100 11.64 -6.83 -12.89
C LEU A 100 11.12 -6.17 -11.62
N MET A 101 12.01 -6.01 -10.65
CA MET A 101 11.73 -5.34 -9.38
C MET A 101 12.81 -4.31 -9.09
N ARG A 102 12.46 -3.22 -8.41
CA ARG A 102 13.42 -2.26 -7.84
C ARG A 102 13.12 -2.06 -6.37
N VAL A 103 14.18 -1.88 -5.60
CA VAL A 103 14.08 -1.45 -4.21
C VAL A 103 13.84 0.05 -4.22
N ALA A 104 12.82 0.51 -3.47
CA ALA A 104 12.56 1.92 -3.24
C ALA A 104 12.57 2.20 -1.74
N LYS A 105 13.21 3.30 -1.34
CA LYS A 105 13.24 3.74 0.06
C LYS A 105 11.83 4.13 0.50
N LEU A 106 11.51 3.86 1.75
CA LEU A 106 10.23 4.19 2.37
C LEU A 106 10.42 5.33 3.38
N GLN A 107 9.54 6.33 3.31
CA GLN A 107 9.47 7.43 4.25
C GLN A 107 8.09 7.48 4.88
N THR A 108 8.05 7.69 6.19
CA THR A 108 6.84 7.92 6.98
C THR A 108 6.86 9.33 7.53
N ASN A 109 5.73 10.04 7.49
CA ASN A 109 5.69 11.45 7.91
C ASN A 109 5.58 11.65 9.43
N ASN A 110 5.25 10.60 10.18
CA ASN A 110 4.89 10.67 11.61
C ASN A 110 5.99 10.15 12.56
N LEU A 111 7.26 10.39 12.23
CA LEU A 111 8.41 10.08 13.09
C LEU A 111 9.15 11.33 13.54
#